data_AF-A0A8T5TCH9-F1
#
_entry.id   AF-A0A8T5TCH9-F1
#
_cell.length_a   1.000
_cell.length_b   1.000
_cell.length_c   1.000
_cell.angle_alpha   90.00
_cell.angle_beta   90.00
_cell.angle_gamma   90.00
#
_symmetry.space_group_name_H-M   'P 1'
#
loop_
_entity.id
_entity.type
_entity.pdbx_description
1 polymer ?
#
loop_
_entity_poly.entity_id
_entity_poly.type
_entity_poly.pdbx_seq_one_letter_code
_entity_poly.pdbx_strand_id
1 'polypeptide(L)'
;HIRRALRSYISSVEKAVFGISSSFSNRNKIKEILLAGRGAELNYLREKINDVLNDIAPVRLMSSYSQIAKRAAQGAAFIANGLLDGKFKSIVNNLRIKESSGSILDDIYIPFNNERLHSDLN
;
A
#
# COMPACT_ATOMS: atom_id res chain seq x y z
N HIS A 1 -8.19 -9.92 26.58
CA HIS A 1 -8.73 -9.68 25.23
C HIS A 1 -7.94 -8.63 24.42
N ILE A 2 -7.74 -7.41 24.92
CA ILE A 2 -7.04 -6.31 24.20
C ILE A 2 -5.62 -6.67 23.72
N ARG A 3 -4.79 -7.33 24.55
CA ARG A 3 -3.43 -7.76 24.14
C ARG A 3 -3.42 -8.79 23.00
N ARG A 4 -4.48 -9.60 22.84
CA ARG A 4 -4.61 -10.52 21.71
C ARG A 4 -4.97 -9.75 20.44
N ALA A 5 -5.95 -8.85 20.53
CA ALA A 5 -6.37 -8.02 19.40
C ALA A 5 -5.20 -7.18 18.84
N LEU A 6 -4.41 -6.54 19.72
CA LEU A 6 -3.23 -5.79 19.30
C LEU A 6 -2.19 -6.67 18.61
N ARG A 7 -1.87 -7.85 19.17
CA ARG A 7 -0.92 -8.79 18.54
C ARG A 7 -1.39 -9.26 17.17
N SER A 8 -2.68 -9.58 17.05
CA SER A 8 -3.28 -9.93 15.76
C SER A 8 -3.20 -8.78 14.76
N TYR A 9 -3.47 -7.54 15.19
CA TYR A 9 -3.33 -6.36 14.35
C TYR A 9 -1.89 -6.18 13.83
N ILE A 10 -0.89 -6.24 14.73
CA ILE A 10 0.52 -6.13 14.35
C ILE A 10 0.92 -7.25 13.39
N SER A 11 0.53 -8.49 13.67
CA SER A 11 0.81 -9.62 12.77
C SER A 11 0.14 -9.45 11.39
N SER A 12 -1.05 -8.88 11.32
CA SER A 12 -1.69 -8.57 10.04
C SER A 12 -0.95 -7.49 9.26
N VAL A 13 -0.48 -6.43 9.93
CA VAL A 13 0.35 -5.38 9.31
C VAL A 13 1.63 -5.97 8.75
N GLU A 14 2.34 -6.76 9.55
CA GLU A 14 3.57 -7.46 9.15
C GLU A 14 3.35 -8.30 7.89
N LYS A 15 2.35 -9.20 7.91
CA LYS A 15 2.04 -10.05 6.76
C LYS A 15 1.68 -9.26 5.51
N ALA A 16 0.92 -8.17 5.65
CA ALA A 16 0.59 -7.31 4.51
C ALA A 16 1.85 -6.68 3.90
N VAL A 17 2.77 -6.19 4.74
CA VAL A 17 4.04 -5.62 4.28
C VAL A 17 4.91 -6.70 3.62
N PHE A 18 4.98 -7.92 4.16
CA PHE A 18 5.68 -9.04 3.51
C PHE A 18 5.06 -9.41 2.16
N GLY A 19 3.73 -9.42 2.06
CA GLY A 19 3.02 -9.65 0.80
C GLY A 19 3.44 -8.65 -0.27
N ILE A 20 3.40 -7.35 0.05
CA ILE A 20 3.84 -6.28 -0.87
C ILE A 20 5.34 -6.40 -1.17
N SER A 21 6.16 -6.67 -0.15
CA SER A 21 7.62 -6.77 -0.30
C SER A 21 8.04 -7.92 -1.22
N SER A 22 7.26 -9.00 -1.24
CA SER A 22 7.52 -10.16 -2.10
C SER A 22 7.34 -9.87 -3.60
N SER A 23 6.60 -8.82 -3.97
CA SER A 23 6.48 -8.38 -5.36
C SER A 23 7.78 -7.77 -5.91
N PHE A 24 8.75 -7.47 -5.05
CA PHE A 24 10.06 -6.97 -5.46
C PHE A 24 11.05 -8.12 -5.60
N SER A 25 11.76 -8.17 -6.74
CA SER A 25 12.80 -9.20 -6.99
C SER A 25 13.97 -9.15 -5.99
N ASN A 26 14.15 -8.04 -5.27
CA ASN A 26 15.19 -7.87 -4.26
C ASN A 26 14.74 -6.85 -3.20
N ARG A 27 14.95 -7.16 -1.91
CA ARG A 27 14.64 -6.29 -0.77
C ARG A 27 15.35 -4.93 -0.81
N ASN A 28 16.55 -4.84 -1.39
CA ASN A 28 17.33 -3.59 -1.48
C ASN A 28 16.64 -2.50 -2.33
N LYS A 29 15.60 -2.86 -3.09
CA LYS A 29 14.74 -1.92 -3.81
C LYS A 29 13.77 -1.17 -2.89
N ILE A 30 13.43 -1.75 -1.73
CA ILE A 30 12.59 -1.13 -0.72
C ILE A 30 13.47 -0.19 0.10
N LYS A 31 13.22 1.12 -0.02
CA LYS A 31 14.07 2.15 0.63
C LYS A 31 13.63 2.47 2.04
N GLU A 32 12.32 2.49 2.27
CA GLU A 32 11.72 2.81 3.55
C GLU A 32 10.26 2.35 3.58
N ILE A 33 9.72 2.25 4.80
CA ILE A 33 8.29 2.00 5.06
C ILE A 33 7.73 3.26 5.73
N LEU A 34 6.79 3.92 5.05
CA LEU A 34 6.17 5.15 5.55
C LEU A 34 4.86 4.85 6.29
N LEU A 35 4.82 5.19 7.58
CA LEU A 35 3.62 5.10 8.41
C LEU A 35 2.80 6.37 8.26
N ALA A 36 1.51 6.21 7.97
CA ALA A 36 0.57 7.31 7.77
C ALA A 36 -0.74 7.10 8.55
N GLY A 37 -1.48 8.18 8.73
CA GLY A 37 -2.79 8.18 9.41
C GLY A 37 -2.70 8.25 10.94
N ARG A 38 -3.86 8.31 11.58
CA ARG A 38 -3.99 8.56 13.03
C ARG A 38 -3.29 7.52 13.91
N GLY A 39 -3.27 6.26 13.48
CA GLY A 39 -2.60 5.19 14.23
C GLY A 39 -1.08 5.38 14.31
N ALA A 40 -0.48 6.02 13.31
CA ALA A 40 0.96 6.28 13.27
C ALA A 40 1.42 7.38 14.26
N GLU A 41 0.48 8.21 14.74
CA GLU A 41 0.73 9.24 15.76
C GLU A 41 0.79 8.66 17.18
N LEU A 42 0.27 7.44 17.38
CA LEU A 42 0.36 6.74 18.66
C LEU A 42 1.74 6.12 18.81
N ASN A 43 2.60 6.75 19.63
CA ASN A 43 3.98 6.30 19.87
C ASN A 43 4.09 4.80 20.18
N TYR A 44 3.24 4.30 21.10
CA TYR A 44 3.22 2.89 21.47
C TYR A 44 2.96 1.94 20.29
N LEU A 45 2.05 2.32 19.38
CA LEU A 45 1.75 1.52 18.21
C LEU A 45 2.88 1.61 17.18
N ARG A 46 3.42 2.80 16.98
CA ARG A 46 4.54 3.06 16.07
C ARG A 46 5.77 2.25 16.45
N GLU A 47 6.14 2.22 17.74
CA GLU A 47 7.27 1.42 18.23
C GLU A 47 7.05 -0.06 17.97
N LYS A 48 5.87 -0.60 18.28
CA LYS A 48 5.56 -2.02 18.02
C LYS A 48 5.58 -2.39 16.54
N ILE A 49 5.16 -1.47 15.66
CA ILE A 49 5.26 -1.66 14.21
C ILE A 49 6.72 -1.59 13.77
N ASN A 50 7.50 -0.65 14.30
CA ASN A 50 8.93 -0.55 14.00
C ASN A 50 9.68 -1.83 14.40
N ASP A 51 9.42 -2.36 15.60
CA ASP A 51 10.03 -3.59 16.12
C ASP A 51 9.90 -4.77 15.14
N VAL A 52 8.77 -4.89 14.42
CA VAL A 52 8.51 -6.03 13.51
C VAL A 52 8.85 -5.75 12.04
N LEU A 53 8.97 -4.49 11.63
CA LEU A 53 9.19 -4.11 10.23
C LEU A 53 10.61 -3.64 9.91
N ASN A 54 11.41 -3.27 10.91
CA ASN A 54 12.73 -2.67 10.68
C ASN A 54 13.73 -3.60 9.97
N ASP A 55 13.52 -4.92 10.05
CA ASP A 55 14.30 -5.91 9.30
C ASP A 55 13.99 -5.92 7.79
N ILE A 56 12.87 -5.33 7.38
CA ILE A 56 12.47 -5.21 5.97
C ILE A 56 13.09 -3.96 5.35
N ALA A 57 12.85 -2.80 5.97
CA ALA A 57 13.39 -1.51 5.57
C ALA A 57 13.18 -0.48 6.70
N PRO A 58 13.91 0.64 6.72
CA PRO A 58 13.73 1.70 7.71
C PRO A 58 12.29 2.19 7.79
N VAL A 59 11.71 2.18 8.99
CA VAL A 59 10.33 2.65 9.21
C VAL A 59 10.34 4.13 9.60
N ARG A 60 9.56 4.96 8.93
CA ARG A 60 9.47 6.40 9.20
C ARG A 60 8.04 6.89 9.26
N LEU A 61 7.80 7.91 10.07
CA LEU A 61 6.51 8.61 10.07
C LEU A 61 6.45 9.52 8.84
N MET A 62 5.36 9.44 8.08
CA MET A 62 5.18 10.29 6.92
C MET A 62 4.86 11.73 7.34
N SER A 63 5.69 12.67 6.92
CA SER A 63 5.47 14.11 7.05
C SER A 63 4.08 14.47 6.51
N SER A 64 3.35 15.33 7.23
CA SER A 64 1.98 15.67 6.89
C SER A 64 1.82 17.16 6.66
N TYR A 65 1.08 17.51 5.61
CA TYR A 65 0.54 18.85 5.41
C TYR A 65 -0.96 18.91 5.78
N SER A 66 -1.42 17.98 6.62
CA SER A 66 -2.82 17.85 7.03
C SER A 66 -3.40 19.09 7.69
N GLN A 67 -2.55 19.99 8.21
CA GLN A 67 -2.96 21.27 8.76
C GLN A 67 -3.42 22.27 7.68
N ILE A 68 -2.96 22.09 6.44
CA ILE A 68 -3.22 22.99 5.31
C ILE A 68 -4.32 22.41 4.40
N ALA A 69 -4.30 21.09 4.16
CA ALA A 69 -5.28 20.43 3.31
C ALA A 69 -5.48 18.96 3.70
N LYS A 70 -6.65 18.40 3.36
CA LYS A 70 -6.88 16.95 3.49
C LYS A 70 -5.85 16.18 2.64
N ARG A 71 -5.24 15.14 3.20
CA ARG A 71 -4.15 14.36 2.55
C ARG A 71 -4.51 13.86 1.14
N ALA A 72 -5.73 13.35 0.95
CA ALA A 72 -6.20 12.89 -0.36
C ALA A 72 -6.31 14.04 -1.39
N ALA A 73 -6.79 15.21 -0.97
CA ALA A 73 -6.87 16.39 -1.82
C ALA A 73 -5.47 16.89 -2.23
N GLN A 74 -4.51 16.84 -1.30
CA GLN A 74 -3.12 17.17 -1.60
C GLN A 74 -2.52 16.20 -2.64
N GLY A 75 -2.71 14.90 -2.47
CA GLY A 75 -2.26 13.90 -3.44
C GLY A 75 -2.85 14.14 -4.83
N ALA A 76 -4.15 14.43 -4.91
CA ALA A 76 -4.82 14.76 -6.17
C ALA A 76 -4.22 16.02 -6.83
N ALA A 77 -3.93 17.06 -6.04
CA ALA A 77 -3.29 18.27 -6.55
C ALA A 77 -1.88 18.01 -7.09
N PHE A 78 -1.09 17.14 -6.43
CA PHE A 78 0.24 16.75 -6.90
C PHE A 78 0.17 15.97 -8.22
N ILE A 79 -0.77 15.02 -8.33
CA ILE A 79 -0.99 14.26 -9.56
C ILE A 79 -1.42 15.20 -10.69
N ALA A 80 -2.42 16.07 -10.46
CA ALA A 80 -2.90 17.02 -11.46
C ALA A 80 -1.78 17.96 -11.94
N ASN A 81 -1.00 18.51 -11.01
CA ASN A 81 0.16 19.34 -11.34
C ASN A 81 1.19 18.58 -12.18
N GLY A 82 1.52 17.33 -11.83
CA GLY A 82 2.47 16.53 -12.61
C GLY A 82 1.96 16.10 -13.98
N LEU A 83 0.65 15.86 -14.13
CA LEU A 83 0.03 15.55 -15.42
C LEU A 83 0.13 16.72 -16.41
N LEU A 84 0.03 17.95 -15.91
CA LEU A 84 0.20 19.22 -16.64
C LEU A 84 1.68 19.66 -16.76
N ASP A 85 2.62 18.71 -16.68
CA ASP A 85 4.06 18.94 -16.77
C ASP A 85 4.65 19.92 -15.73
N GLY A 86 3.95 20.10 -14.59
CA GLY A 86 4.39 20.95 -13.49
C GLY A 86 5.49 20.34 -12.63
N LYS A 87 5.72 20.95 -11.45
CA LYS A 87 6.77 20.58 -10.49
C LYS A 87 6.80 19.09 -10.14
N PHE A 88 5.66 18.42 -10.09
CA PHE A 88 5.55 17.01 -9.70
C PHE A 88 5.58 16.03 -10.89
N LYS A 89 5.94 16.47 -12.09
CA LYS A 89 6.03 15.63 -13.31
C LYS A 89 6.86 14.36 -13.12
N SER A 90 8.00 14.45 -12.44
CA SER A 90 8.88 13.30 -12.22
C SER A 90 8.20 12.18 -11.42
N ILE A 91 7.33 12.52 -10.47
CA ILE A 91 6.56 11.55 -9.68
C ILE A 91 5.54 10.84 -10.59
N VAL A 92 4.78 11.61 -11.37
CA VAL A 92 3.76 11.05 -12.29
C VAL A 92 4.40 10.14 -13.34
N ASN A 93 5.54 10.54 -13.89
CA ASN A 93 6.30 9.72 -14.84
C ASN A 93 6.83 8.44 -14.20
N ASN A 94 7.37 8.50 -12.97
CA ASN A 94 7.84 7.31 -12.27
C ASN A 94 6.70 6.34 -11.92
N LEU A 95 5.49 6.85 -11.70
CA LEU A 95 4.28 6.04 -11.52
C LEU A 95 3.70 5.51 -12.84
N ARG A 96 4.20 5.98 -13.98
CA ARG A 96 3.74 5.60 -15.34
C ARG A 96 2.22 5.72 -15.53
N ILE A 97 1.60 6.73 -14.89
CA ILE A 97 0.14 6.92 -14.91
C ILE A 97 -0.39 7.12 -16.35
N LYS A 98 0.35 7.82 -17.21
CA LYS A 98 -0.05 8.05 -18.61
C LYS A 98 -0.05 6.76 -19.46
N GLU A 99 0.63 5.72 -18.98
CA GLU A 99 0.80 4.45 -19.68
C GLU A 99 -0.12 3.35 -19.11
N SER A 100 -0.88 3.63 -18.05
CA SER A 100 -1.78 2.63 -17.47
C SER A 100 -2.97 2.36 -18.39
N SER A 101 -3.23 1.10 -18.69
CA SER A 101 -4.34 0.63 -19.52
C SER A 101 -4.90 -0.68 -18.97
N GLY A 102 -6.10 -1.06 -19.41
CA GLY A 102 -6.78 -2.28 -18.95
C GLY A 102 -7.42 -2.13 -17.57
N SER A 103 -7.94 -3.23 -17.05
CA SER A 103 -8.58 -3.31 -15.74
C SER A 103 -8.07 -4.51 -14.94
N ILE A 104 -8.25 -4.47 -13.62
CA ILE A 104 -7.90 -5.62 -12.76
C ILE A 104 -8.70 -6.89 -13.10
N LEU A 105 -9.82 -6.75 -13.81
CA LEU A 105 -10.66 -7.88 -14.23
C LEU A 105 -10.09 -8.60 -15.45
N ASP A 106 -9.18 -7.97 -16.19
CA ASP A 106 -8.66 -8.51 -17.45
C ASP A 106 -7.75 -9.73 -17.21
N ASP A 107 -7.14 -9.84 -16.02
CA ASP A 107 -6.23 -10.91 -15.61
C ASP A 107 -6.84 -11.89 -14.57
N ILE A 108 -8.15 -11.85 -14.34
CA ILE A 108 -8.80 -12.80 -13.41
C ILE A 108 -9.02 -14.14 -14.10
N TYR A 109 -8.20 -15.13 -13.75
CA TYR A 109 -8.39 -16.51 -14.18
C TYR A 109 -9.17 -17.29 -13.11
N ILE A 110 -10.45 -17.55 -13.35
CA ILE A 110 -11.25 -18.43 -12.48
C ILE A 110 -11.06 -19.87 -12.98
N PRO A 111 -10.44 -20.77 -12.19
CA PRO A 111 -10.37 -22.17 -12.56
C PRO A 111 -11.79 -22.76 -12.47
N PHE A 112 -12.45 -22.94 -13.61
CA PHE A 112 -13.74 -23.61 -13.67
C PHE A 112 -13.52 -25.13 -13.69
N ASN A 113 -14.16 -25.84 -12.76
CA ASN A 113 -14.40 -27.27 -12.92
C ASN A 113 -15.67 -27.44 -13.76
N ASN A 114 -15.50 -27.71 -15.06
CA ASN A 114 -16.60 -27.85 -16.02
C ASN A 114 -17.63 -28.92 -15.60
N GLU A 115 -17.23 -29.95 -14.84
CA GLU A 115 -18.13 -31.01 -14.40
C GLU A 115 -19.21 -30.53 -13.43
N ARG A 116 -18.92 -29.53 -12.57
CA ARG A 116 -19.89 -28.97 -11.62
C ARG A 116 -20.84 -27.94 -12.24
N LEU A 117 -20.38 -27.20 -13.26
CA LEU A 117 -21.24 -26.23 -13.96
C LEU A 117 -22.39 -26.92 -14.68
N HIS A 118 -22.15 -28.09 -15.27
CA HIS A 118 -23.20 -28.86 -15.95
C HIS A 118 -24.17 -29.56 -14.97
N SER A 119 -23.77 -29.81 -13.71
CA SER A 119 -24.67 -30.35 -12.70
C SER A 119 -25.59 -29.29 -12.08
N ASP A 120 -25.13 -28.05 -11.98
CA ASP A 120 -25.89 -26.96 -11.35
C ASP A 120 -26.84 -26.25 -12.34
N LEU A 121 -26.68 -26.49 -13.64
CA LEU A 121 -27.51 -25.95 -14.72
C LEU A 121 -28.56 -26.94 -15.27
N ASN A 122 -28.58 -28.18 -14.76
CA ASN A 122 -29.62 -29.20 -15.03
C ASN A 122 -30.51 -29.40 -13.80
#